data_AF-A0A1I1FW64-F1
#
_entry.id   AF-A0A1I1FW64-F1
#
_cell.length_a   1.000
_cell.length_b   1.000
_cell.length_c   1.000
_cell.angle_alpha   90.00
_cell.angle_beta   90.00
_cell.angle_gamma   90.00
#
_symmetry.space_group_name_H-M   'P 1'
#
loop_
_entity.id
_entity.type
_entity.pdbx_description
1 polymer ?
#
loop_
_entity_poly.entity_id
_entity_poly.type
_entity_poly.pdbx_seq_one_letter_code
_entity_poly.pdbx_strand_id
1 'polypeptide(L)' 'MKFTLSEIILLAFSLVTFVIGIHQSLFYGVVNSYWLFMFTLGFLFWFKLVRDKNEKADDQ' A
#
# COMPACT_ATOMS: atom_id res chain seq x y z
N MET A 1 4.19 -18.86 6.04
CA MET A 1 4.25 -17.44 5.62
C MET A 1 5.39 -16.76 6.36
N LYS A 2 6.57 -16.65 5.76
CA LYS A 2 7.65 -15.82 6.30
C LYS A 2 7.41 -14.40 5.79
N PHE A 3 6.88 -13.52 6.64
CA PHE A 3 6.76 -12.11 6.28
C PHE A 3 8.13 -11.46 6.36
N THR A 4 8.61 -10.92 5.25
CA THR A 4 9.89 -10.21 5.22
C THR A 4 9.74 -8.86 5.91
N LEU A 5 10.77 -8.36 6.59
CA LEU A 5 10.73 -7.05 7.28
C LEU A 5 10.27 -5.92 6.34
N SER A 6 10.74 -5.97 5.09
CA SER A 6 10.36 -5.03 4.04
C SER A 6 8.87 -5.07 3.71
N GLU A 7 8.25 -6.25 3.69
CA GLU A 7 6.81 -6.39 3.46
C GLU A 7 6.00 -5.76 4.60
N ILE A 8 6.41 -5.98 5.85
CA ILE A 8 5.73 -5.44 7.03
C ILE A 8 5.76 -3.91 7.00
N ILE A 9 6.92 -3.32 6.70
CA ILE A 9 7.08 -1.86 6.60
C ILE A 9 6.22 -1.30 5.47
N LEU A 10 6.17 -1.97 4.31
CA LEU A 10 5.40 -1.51 3.16
C LEU A 10 3.89 -1.61 3.40
N LEU A 11 3.45 -2.65 4.14
CA LEU A 11 2.07 -2.82 4.57
C LEU A 11 1.67 -1.75 5.60
N ALA A 12 2.50 -1.53 6.63
CA ALA A 12 2.27 -0.49 7.63
C ALA A 12 2.22 0.90 7.00
N PHE A 13 3.14 1.20 6.08
CA PHE A 13 3.15 2.46 5.35
C PHE A 13 1.88 2.65 4.51
N SER A 14 1.46 1.62 3.77
CA SER A 14 0.21 1.64 3.00
C SER A 14 -1.02 1.89 3.89
N LEU A 15 -1.06 1.29 5.09
CA LEU A 15 -2.14 1.48 6.05
C LEU A 15 -2.18 2.93 6.55
N VAL A 16 -1.04 3.51 6.91
CA VAL A 16 -0.95 4.90 7.37
C VAL A 16 -1.40 5.86 6.25
N THR A 17 -0.93 5.68 5.02
CA THR A 17 -1.37 6.49 3.88
C THR A 17 -2.88 6.37 3.64
N PHE A 18 -3.45 5.18 3.81
CA PHE A 18 -4.89 4.96 3.69
C PHE A 18 -5.69 5.74 4.74
N VAL A 19 -5.28 5.67 6.01
CA VAL A 19 -5.94 6.39 7.11
C VAL A 19 -5.88 7.90 6.89
N ILE A 20 -4.74 8.42 6.42
CA ILE A 20 -4.58 9.84 6.07
C ILE A 20 -5.50 10.21 4.90
N GLY A 21 -5.59 9.37 3.88
CA GLY A 21 -6.49 9.56 2.74
C GLY A 21 -7.97 9.62 3.16
N ILE A 22 -8.39 8.76 4.09
CA ILE A 22 -9.74 8.82 4.67
C ILE A 22 -9.95 10.14 5.41
N HIS A 23 -9.04 10.50 6.32
CA HIS A 23 -9.16 11.72 7.10
C HIS A 23 -9.23 12.96 6.20
N GLN A 24 -8.41 13.01 5.15
CA GLN A 24 -8.43 14.12 4.19
C GLN A 24 -9.71 14.13 3.34
N SER A 25 -10.25 12.95 2.98
CA SER A 25 -11.51 12.84 2.23
C SER A 25 -12.71 13.37 3.02
N LEU A 26 -12.69 13.18 4.34
CA LEU A 26 -13.74 13.66 5.25
C LEU A 26 -13.67 15.18 5.45
N PHE A 27 -12.47 15.77 5.45
CA PHE A 27 -12.28 17.18 5.77
C PHE A 27 -12.26 18.11 4.54
N TYR A 28 -11.68 17.65 3.43
CA TYR A 28 -11.48 18.45 2.20
C TYR A 28 -12.27 17.91 1.00
N GLY A 29 -13.06 16.86 1.19
CA GLY A 29 -13.84 16.20 0.14
C GLY A 29 -13.04 15.19 -0.68
N VAL A 30 -13.78 14.31 -1.35
CA VAL A 30 -13.24 13.17 -2.11
C VAL A 30 -12.45 13.62 -3.34
N VAL A 31 -12.81 14.75 -3.94
CA VAL A 31 -12.17 15.26 -5.17
C VAL A 31 -10.69 15.62 -4.93
N ASN A 32 -10.38 16.31 -3.83
CA ASN A 32 -8.99 16.67 -3.51
C ASN A 32 -8.18 15.47 -3.01
N SER A 33 -8.86 14.47 -2.43
CA SER A 33 -8.22 13.29 -1.83
C SER A 33 -8.03 12.13 -2.80
N TYR A 34 -8.53 12.25 -4.04
CA TYR A 34 -8.46 11.20 -5.05
C TYR A 34 -7.03 10.75 -5.35
N TRP A 35 -6.09 11.70 -5.36
CA TRP A 35 -4.68 11.39 -5.64
C TRP A 35 -4.04 10.57 -4.52
N LEU A 36 -4.43 10.79 -3.26
CA LEU A 36 -3.96 9.97 -2.12
C LEU A 36 -4.49 8.54 -2.20
N PHE A 37 -5.75 8.36 -2.58
CA PHE A 37 -6.32 7.03 -2.81
C PHE A 37 -5.59 6.29 -3.94
N MET A 38 -5.29 6.98 -5.04
CA MET A 38 -4.46 6.45 -6.13
C MET A 38 -3.05 6.07 -5.65
N PHE A 39 -2.47 6.87 -4.75
CA PHE A 39 -1.16 6.58 -4.15
C PHE A 39 -1.18 5.33 -3.27
N THR A 40 -2.21 5.18 -2.43
CA THR A 40 -2.42 3.97 -1.62
C THR A 40 -2.58 2.74 -2.48
N LEU A 41 -3.43 2.81 -3.52
CA LEU A 41 -3.62 1.69 -4.45
C LEU A 41 -2.31 1.33 -5.17
N GLY A 42 -1.51 2.32 -5.57
CA GLY A 42 -0.18 2.11 -6.13
C GLY A 42 0.76 1.39 -5.17
N PHE A 43 0.80 1.79 -3.90
CA PHE A 43 1.58 1.12 -2.86
C PHE A 43 1.10 -0.32 -2.61
N LEU A 44 -0.21 -0.55 -2.61
CA LEU A 44 -0.81 -1.89 -2.47
C LEU A 44 -0.50 -2.79 -3.66
N PHE A 45 -0.51 -2.23 -4.88
CA PHE A 45 -0.14 -2.97 -6.09
C PHE A 45 1.36 -3.29 -6.10
N TRP A 46 2.19 -2.34 -5.67
CA TRP A 46 3.62 -2.55 -5.51
C TRP A 46 3.92 -3.63 -4.47
N PHE A 47 3.22 -3.60 -3.34
CA PHE A 47 3.28 -4.65 -2.32
C PHE A 47 2.95 -6.02 -2.91
N LYS A 48 1.83 -6.12 -3.64
CA LYS A 48 1.41 -7.36 -4.30
C LYS A 48 2.46 -7.85 -5.30
N LEU A 49 3.05 -6.95 -6.10
CA LEU A 49 4.05 -7.29 -7.11
C LEU A 49 5.37 -7.75 -6.48
N VAL A 50 5.84 -7.09 -5.41
CA VAL A 50 7.03 -7.51 -4.65
C VAL A 50 6.82 -8.89 -4.03
N ARG A 51 5.64 -9.14 -3.45
CA ARG A 51 5.30 -10.44 -2.87
C ARG A 51 5.28 -11.56 -3.93
N ASP A 52 4.65 -11.30 -5.07
CA ASP A 52 4.55 -12.26 -6.18
C ASP A 52 5.93 -12.59 -6.77
N LYS A 53 6.84 -11.60 -6.87
CA LYS A 53 8.23 -11.83 -7.28
C LYS A 53 9.02 -12.64 -6.26
N ASN A 54 8.84 -12.39 -4.97
CA ASN A 54 9.54 -13.15 -3.92
C ASN A 54 9.03 -14.59 -3.83
N GLU A 55 7.74 -14.82 -4.09
CA GLU A 55 7.16 -16.17 -4.15
C GLU A 55 7.70 -16.96 -5.35
N LYS A 56 7.87 -16.31 -6.52
CA LYS A 56 8.47 -16.95 -7.71
C LYS A 56 9.99 -17.19 -7.61
N ALA A 57 10.68 -16.47 -6.72
CA ALA A 57 12.13 -16.61 -6.53
C ALA A 57 12.51 -17.75 -5.55
N ASP A 58 11.54 -18.29 -4.80
CA ASP A 58 11.73 -19.46 -3.92
C ASP A 58 11.52 -20.80 -4.66
N ASP A 59 10.98 -20.74 -5.89
CA ASP A 59 10.76 -21.88 -6.81
C ASP A 59 11.89 -22.06 -7.86
N GLN A 60 13.00 -21.30 -7.79
CA GLN A 60 14.21 -21.50 -8.59
C GLN A 60 15.42 -21.85 -7.73
#